data_AF-A0A4P9X5E5-F1
#
_entry.id   AF-A0A4P9X5E5-F1
#
_cell.length_a   1.000
_cell.length_b   1.000
_cell.length_c   1.000
_cell.angle_alpha   90.00
_cell.angle_beta   90.00
_cell.angle_gamma   90.00
#
_symmetry.space_group_name_H-M   'P 1'
#
loop_
_entity.id
_entity.type
_entity.pdbx_description
1 polymer ?
#
loop_
_entity_poly.entity_id
_entity_poly.type
_entity_poly.pdbx_seq_one_letter_code
_entity_poly.pdbx_strand_id
1 'polypeptide(L)'
;MRQLDRAGALEEELRDLRMRFELVEGDRKAYYETSQWFIRQNKDDISRTRAKNKELSDLIATIKKKEIDTSAKGVLSDYERLEQRISEAQRKYDEYQAELRMKEERVALLQEQLGELQRRAPATDSKARDDAPASKQIRSLENRLDKAVIKYNEAQSIRKTYEFIVKRLQDERLTFDQQLKAYESLLKAKKDDADQLDVMAKDAQHAKDLAKTQLAKLETQTQEERRHREKTLAARRDALKQQLEANDLFDRRILQLERATAEAQAQHAAETKEHVDSATERQVQQYSDQLRTIRDVTAALENDGIVASFREQGQTRAYLEQLLQAGYARRVAAKEALALVATTLSGLDVAQTQRQAHTKALVEDLLGKIAQTQVVRHATRIRTDRAAAELAAVVAGVQHLVEKLEVVTVAEKQTRMVVNDANVQLAFQRCAEKVHLLASGLQGREIPESPALKEPGTESAVILSVHPGVLPPYNTRVALRPLAFEIDSGDASDNGEDEGADVPDRETLKKRTAALLNARNKAKQPKKKSKKKSGKESDSD
;
A
#
# COMPACT_ATOMS: atom_id res chain seq x y z
N MET A 1 -159.47 -125.26 -85.58
CA MET A 1 -158.71 -125.11 -84.32
C MET A 1 -157.44 -124.28 -84.54
N ARG A 2 -157.56 -122.97 -84.82
CA ARG A 2 -156.42 -122.04 -85.07
C ARG A 2 -156.74 -120.61 -84.61
N GLN A 3 -157.30 -120.42 -83.41
CA GLN A 3 -157.57 -119.06 -82.90
C GLN A 3 -157.14 -118.80 -81.45
N LEU A 4 -156.70 -119.80 -80.66
CA LEU A 4 -156.33 -119.60 -79.25
C LEU A 4 -154.83 -119.32 -79.00
N ASP A 5 -153.93 -119.67 -79.92
CA ASP A 5 -152.48 -119.50 -79.67
C ASP A 5 -151.94 -118.09 -79.94
N ARG A 6 -152.75 -117.18 -80.50
CA ARG A 6 -152.30 -115.82 -80.83
C ARG A 6 -152.29 -114.86 -79.64
N ALA A 7 -153.04 -115.14 -78.57
CA ALA A 7 -153.16 -114.24 -77.43
C ALA A 7 -151.98 -114.37 -76.44
N GLY A 8 -151.48 -115.59 -76.19
CA GLY A 8 -150.33 -115.80 -75.29
C GLY A 8 -149.03 -115.22 -75.83
N ALA A 9 -148.81 -115.33 -77.15
CA ALA A 9 -147.64 -114.75 -77.82
C ALA A 9 -147.60 -113.22 -77.71
N LEU A 10 -148.77 -112.55 -77.76
CA LEU A 10 -148.85 -111.10 -77.62
C LEU A 10 -148.54 -110.61 -76.20
N GLU A 11 -148.90 -111.38 -75.16
CA GLU A 11 -148.57 -111.01 -73.78
C GLU A 11 -147.09 -111.23 -73.42
N GLU A 12 -146.44 -112.24 -74.01
CA GLU A 12 -145.00 -112.45 -73.90
C GLU A 12 -144.23 -111.32 -74.61
N GLU A 13 -144.64 -110.94 -75.83
CA GLU A 13 -144.06 -109.80 -76.56
C GLU A 13 -144.19 -108.48 -75.77
N LEU A 14 -145.31 -108.27 -75.07
CA LEU A 14 -145.54 -107.05 -74.29
C LEU A 14 -144.69 -106.99 -73.01
N ARG A 15 -144.41 -108.14 -72.36
CA ARG A 15 -143.48 -108.21 -71.23
C ARG A 15 -142.04 -107.97 -71.68
N ASP A 16 -141.63 -108.55 -72.80
CA ASP A 16 -140.29 -108.34 -73.37
C ASP A 16 -140.07 -106.87 -73.76
N LEU A 17 -141.08 -106.20 -74.32
CA LEU A 17 -140.98 -104.77 -74.62
C LEU A 17 -140.82 -103.92 -73.35
N ARG A 18 -141.50 -104.25 -72.25
CA ARG A 18 -141.36 -103.51 -70.98
C ARG A 18 -139.96 -103.68 -70.37
N MET A 19 -139.43 -104.90 -70.36
CA MET A 19 -138.09 -105.15 -69.80
C MET A 19 -137.00 -104.46 -70.64
N ARG A 20 -137.15 -104.42 -71.97
CA ARG A 20 -136.28 -103.63 -72.86
C ARG A 20 -136.39 -102.12 -72.60
N PHE A 21 -137.59 -101.61 -72.33
CA PHE A 21 -137.79 -100.19 -72.04
C PHE A 21 -137.10 -99.78 -70.72
N GLU A 22 -137.27 -100.56 -69.65
CA GLU A 22 -136.58 -100.33 -68.37
C GLU A 22 -135.05 -100.36 -68.51
N LEU A 23 -134.51 -101.29 -69.31
CA LEU A 23 -133.07 -101.36 -69.58
C LEU A 23 -132.56 -100.12 -70.33
N VAL A 24 -133.29 -99.66 -71.35
CA VAL A 24 -132.93 -98.46 -72.12
C VAL A 24 -133.05 -97.20 -71.27
N GLU A 25 -134.03 -97.11 -70.35
CA GLU A 25 -134.12 -96.02 -69.39
C GLU A 25 -132.96 -96.05 -68.37
N GLY A 26 -132.57 -97.24 -67.91
CA GLY A 26 -131.39 -97.46 -67.08
C GLY A 26 -130.10 -96.99 -67.75
N ASP A 27 -129.87 -97.40 -69.01
CA ASP A 27 -128.73 -96.97 -69.80
C ASP A 27 -128.74 -95.46 -70.02
N ARG A 28 -129.90 -94.88 -70.41
CA ARG A 28 -130.02 -93.43 -70.59
C ARG A 28 -129.69 -92.66 -69.31
N LYS A 29 -130.09 -93.17 -68.15
CA LYS A 29 -129.77 -92.56 -66.85
C LYS A 29 -128.29 -92.70 -66.52
N ALA A 30 -127.70 -93.88 -66.73
CA ALA A 30 -126.27 -94.11 -66.51
C ALA A 30 -125.39 -93.22 -67.42
N TYR A 31 -125.76 -93.05 -68.69
CA TYR A 31 -125.10 -92.14 -69.63
C TYR A 31 -125.20 -90.67 -69.19
N TYR A 32 -126.36 -90.25 -68.69
CA TYR A 32 -126.53 -88.89 -68.18
C TYR A 32 -125.69 -88.64 -66.93
N GLU A 33 -125.66 -89.60 -66.00
CA GLU A 33 -124.85 -89.51 -64.78
C GLU A 33 -123.35 -89.50 -65.08
N THR A 34 -122.87 -90.38 -65.96
CA THR A 34 -121.45 -90.37 -66.40
C THR A 34 -121.09 -89.09 -67.15
N SER A 35 -121.97 -88.58 -68.01
CA SER A 35 -121.75 -87.31 -68.72
C SER A 35 -121.67 -86.12 -67.75
N GLN A 36 -122.60 -86.03 -66.79
CA GLN A 36 -122.59 -84.97 -65.78
C GLN A 36 -121.36 -85.06 -64.86
N TRP A 37 -120.92 -86.27 -64.52
CA TRP A 37 -119.69 -86.49 -63.75
C TRP A 37 -118.45 -86.02 -64.53
N PHE A 38 -118.33 -86.37 -65.81
CA PHE A 38 -117.25 -85.89 -66.67
C PHE A 38 -117.25 -84.35 -66.83
N ILE A 39 -118.42 -83.74 -66.96
CA ILE A 39 -118.54 -82.28 -67.03
C ILE A 39 -118.08 -81.62 -65.72
N ARG A 40 -118.41 -82.22 -64.56
CA ARG A 40 -117.94 -81.72 -63.26
C ARG A 40 -116.41 -81.86 -63.13
N GLN A 41 -115.85 -83.01 -63.49
CA GLN A 41 -114.41 -83.22 -63.44
C GLN A 41 -113.65 -82.25 -64.35
N ASN A 42 -114.13 -82.05 -65.58
CA ASN A 42 -113.53 -81.07 -66.49
C ASN A 42 -113.59 -79.63 -65.95
N LYS A 43 -114.68 -79.25 -65.27
CA LYS A 43 -114.78 -77.93 -64.61
C LYS A 43 -113.78 -77.77 -63.47
N ASP A 44 -113.56 -78.82 -62.68
CA ASP A 44 -112.57 -78.82 -61.60
C ASP A 44 -111.14 -78.72 -62.16
N ASP A 45 -110.82 -79.44 -63.23
CA ASP A 45 -109.50 -79.40 -63.88
C ASP A 45 -109.20 -78.04 -64.52
N ILE A 46 -110.19 -77.40 -65.14
CA ILE A 46 -110.05 -76.01 -65.64
C ILE A 46 -109.77 -75.04 -64.49
N SER A 47 -110.46 -75.20 -63.37
CA SER A 47 -110.28 -74.32 -62.20
C SER A 47 -108.89 -74.49 -61.57
N ARG A 48 -108.40 -75.73 -61.46
CA ARG A 48 -107.04 -76.04 -60.99
C ARG A 48 -105.97 -75.45 -61.91
N THR A 49 -106.15 -75.58 -63.23
CA THR A 49 -105.19 -75.04 -64.21
C THR A 49 -105.15 -73.51 -64.18
N ARG A 50 -106.30 -72.84 -64.00
CA ARG A 50 -106.35 -71.38 -63.85
C ARG A 50 -105.65 -70.88 -62.58
N ALA A 51 -105.81 -71.57 -61.45
CA ALA A 51 -105.12 -71.23 -60.21
C ALA A 51 -103.59 -71.31 -60.38
N LYS A 52 -103.09 -72.42 -60.97
CA LYS A 52 -101.66 -72.59 -61.27
C LYS A 52 -101.12 -71.52 -62.21
N ASN A 53 -101.89 -71.12 -63.23
CA ASN A 53 -101.46 -70.04 -64.14
C ASN A 53 -101.35 -68.68 -63.45
N LYS A 54 -102.23 -68.41 -62.48
CA LYS A 54 -102.15 -67.20 -61.66
C LYS A 54 -100.91 -67.21 -60.77
N GLU A 55 -100.64 -68.32 -60.09
CA GLU A 55 -99.44 -68.48 -59.25
C GLU A 55 -98.14 -68.31 -60.04
N LEU A 56 -98.06 -68.89 -61.24
CA LEU A 56 -96.90 -68.72 -62.12
C LEU A 56 -96.72 -67.27 -62.60
N SER A 57 -97.82 -66.58 -62.89
CA SER A 57 -97.76 -65.16 -63.28
C SER A 57 -97.26 -64.28 -62.14
N ASP A 58 -97.71 -64.54 -60.90
CA ASP A 58 -97.26 -63.81 -59.71
C ASP A 58 -95.77 -64.08 -59.43
N LEU A 59 -95.31 -65.33 -59.57
CA LEU A 59 -93.89 -65.69 -59.47
C LEU A 59 -93.02 -64.95 -60.49
N ILE A 60 -93.44 -64.89 -61.76
CA ILE A 60 -92.71 -64.17 -62.82
C ILE A 60 -92.62 -62.66 -62.50
N ALA A 61 -93.68 -62.06 -61.98
CA ALA A 61 -93.66 -60.65 -61.59
C ALA A 61 -92.65 -60.37 -60.45
N THR A 62 -92.56 -61.28 -59.47
CA THR A 62 -91.59 -61.13 -58.36
C THR A 62 -90.14 -61.28 -58.82
N ILE A 63 -89.86 -62.19 -59.75
CA ILE A 63 -88.50 -62.40 -60.29
C ILE A 63 -88.05 -61.16 -61.07
N LYS A 64 -88.90 -60.63 -61.97
CA LYS A 64 -88.58 -59.42 -62.75
C LYS A 64 -88.29 -58.20 -61.87
N LYS A 65 -89.00 -58.05 -60.75
CA LYS A 65 -88.75 -56.94 -59.82
C LYS A 65 -87.37 -57.07 -59.14
N LYS A 66 -86.98 -58.28 -58.73
CA LYS A 66 -85.68 -58.54 -58.09
C LYS A 66 -84.49 -58.37 -59.06
N GLU A 67 -84.64 -58.74 -60.33
CA GLU A 67 -83.57 -58.56 -61.33
C GLU A 67 -83.28 -57.07 -61.62
N ILE A 68 -84.31 -56.22 -61.65
CA ILE A 68 -84.15 -54.78 -61.91
C ILE A 68 -83.45 -54.08 -60.74
N ASP A 69 -83.76 -54.46 -59.49
CA ASP A 69 -83.17 -53.82 -58.30
C ASP A 69 -81.72 -54.28 -58.03
N THR A 70 -81.32 -55.47 -58.48
CA THR A 70 -79.99 -56.03 -58.19
C THR A 70 -78.95 -55.80 -59.29
N SER A 71 -79.36 -55.61 -60.55
CA SER A 71 -78.42 -55.79 -61.67
C SER A 71 -77.73 -54.53 -62.23
N ALA A 72 -78.15 -53.30 -61.91
CA ALA A 72 -77.64 -52.14 -62.68
C ALA A 72 -77.26 -50.87 -61.91
N LYS A 73 -77.91 -50.54 -60.77
CA LYS A 73 -77.68 -49.23 -60.12
C LYS A 73 -76.71 -49.23 -58.92
N GLY A 74 -76.60 -50.34 -58.19
CA GLY A 74 -75.67 -50.45 -57.06
C GLY A 74 -74.22 -50.67 -57.47
N VAL A 75 -73.99 -51.62 -58.38
CA VAL A 75 -72.63 -52.04 -58.80
C VAL A 75 -71.92 -50.96 -59.61
N LEU A 76 -72.62 -50.20 -60.47
CA LEU A 76 -72.02 -49.08 -61.19
C LEU A 76 -71.62 -47.93 -60.24
N SER A 77 -72.48 -47.58 -59.28
CA SER A 77 -72.21 -46.48 -58.34
C SER A 77 -71.06 -46.79 -57.38
N ASP A 78 -70.88 -48.05 -56.97
CA ASP A 78 -69.76 -48.45 -56.11
C ASP A 78 -68.44 -48.54 -56.90
N TYR A 79 -68.50 -48.93 -58.17
CA TYR A 79 -67.34 -48.92 -59.06
C TYR A 79 -66.82 -47.50 -59.31
N GLU A 80 -67.70 -46.55 -59.63
CA GLU A 80 -67.33 -45.13 -59.80
C GLU A 80 -66.71 -44.53 -58.54
N ARG A 81 -67.21 -44.91 -57.35
CA ARG A 81 -66.62 -44.48 -56.06
C ARG A 81 -65.25 -45.09 -55.81
N LEU A 82 -65.03 -46.34 -56.20
CA LEU A 82 -63.73 -46.99 -56.10
C LEU A 82 -62.73 -46.39 -57.08
N GLU A 83 -63.14 -46.09 -58.31
CA GLU A 83 -62.32 -45.37 -59.29
C GLU A 83 -61.94 -43.98 -58.80
N GLN A 84 -62.88 -43.22 -58.22
CA GLN A 84 -62.59 -41.93 -57.60
C GLN A 84 -61.54 -42.08 -56.49
N ARG A 85 -61.68 -43.06 -55.58
CA ARG A 85 -60.68 -43.32 -54.53
C ARG A 85 -59.32 -43.74 -55.08
N ILE A 86 -59.28 -44.52 -56.15
CA ILE A 86 -58.03 -44.91 -56.82
C ILE A 86 -57.38 -43.67 -57.44
N SER A 87 -58.15 -42.81 -58.13
CA SER A 87 -57.64 -41.58 -58.73
C SER A 87 -57.12 -40.60 -57.67
N GLU A 88 -57.81 -40.47 -56.53
CA GLU A 88 -57.35 -39.68 -55.39
C GLU A 88 -56.08 -40.26 -54.76
N ALA A 89 -55.98 -41.59 -54.64
CA ALA A 89 -54.80 -42.25 -54.11
C ALA A 89 -53.59 -42.10 -55.05
N GLN A 90 -53.81 -42.22 -56.37
CA GLN A 90 -52.78 -41.97 -57.39
C GLN A 90 -52.32 -40.51 -57.35
N ARG A 91 -53.26 -39.56 -57.30
CA ARG A 91 -52.92 -38.15 -57.18
C ARG A 91 -52.12 -37.83 -55.92
N LYS A 92 -52.49 -38.39 -54.77
CA LYS A 92 -51.72 -38.26 -53.51
C LYS A 92 -50.34 -38.90 -53.62
N TYR A 93 -50.24 -40.05 -54.28
CA TYR A 93 -48.95 -40.70 -54.52
C TYR A 93 -48.04 -39.83 -55.38
N ASP A 94 -48.57 -39.26 -56.47
CA ASP A 94 -47.83 -38.36 -57.35
C ASP A 94 -47.42 -37.06 -56.63
N GLU A 95 -48.30 -36.50 -55.78
CA GLU A 95 -47.99 -35.37 -54.90
C GLU A 95 -46.83 -35.71 -53.95
N TYR A 96 -46.87 -36.87 -53.27
CA TYR A 96 -45.77 -37.30 -52.39
C TYR A 96 -44.47 -37.60 -53.13
N GLN A 97 -44.55 -38.15 -54.34
CA GLN A 97 -43.38 -38.36 -55.20
C GLN A 97 -42.74 -37.02 -55.60
N ALA A 98 -43.54 -36.02 -55.95
CA ALA A 98 -43.05 -34.68 -56.25
C ALA A 98 -42.39 -34.04 -55.02
N GLU A 99 -43.01 -34.13 -53.85
CA GLU A 99 -42.42 -33.63 -52.59
C GLU A 99 -41.10 -34.31 -52.24
N LEU A 100 -41.01 -35.63 -52.45
CA LEU A 100 -39.79 -36.40 -52.18
C LEU A 100 -38.65 -35.90 -53.08
N ARG A 101 -38.91 -35.75 -54.39
CA ARG A 101 -37.91 -35.22 -55.34
C ARG A 101 -37.43 -33.82 -54.96
N MET A 102 -38.34 -32.92 -54.58
CA MET A 102 -37.97 -31.57 -54.12
C MET A 102 -37.09 -31.59 -52.86
N LYS A 103 -37.38 -32.51 -51.92
CA LYS A 103 -36.58 -32.67 -50.70
C LYS A 103 -35.21 -33.28 -51.01
N GLU A 104 -35.13 -34.25 -51.92
CA GLU A 104 -33.86 -34.85 -52.37
C GLU A 104 -32.97 -33.81 -53.05
N GLU A 105 -33.51 -33.00 -53.96
CA GLU A 105 -32.79 -31.89 -54.58
C GLU A 105 -32.31 -30.87 -53.54
N ARG A 106 -33.15 -30.56 -52.53
CA ARG A 106 -32.76 -29.64 -51.46
C ARG A 106 -31.63 -30.20 -50.59
N VAL A 107 -31.65 -31.50 -50.29
CA VAL A 107 -30.58 -32.17 -49.55
C VAL A 107 -29.29 -32.19 -50.37
N ALA A 108 -29.36 -32.47 -51.68
CA ALA A 108 -28.20 -32.43 -52.55
C ALA A 108 -27.55 -31.03 -52.59
N LEU A 109 -28.37 -29.97 -52.73
CA LEU A 109 -27.91 -28.58 -52.65
C LEU A 109 -27.25 -28.25 -51.31
N LEU A 110 -27.85 -28.68 -50.19
CA LEU A 110 -27.27 -28.44 -48.87
C LEU A 110 -25.96 -29.22 -48.66
N GLN A 111 -25.85 -30.44 -49.20
CA GLN A 111 -24.63 -31.23 -49.17
C GLN A 111 -23.53 -30.59 -50.02
N GLU A 112 -23.86 -30.05 -51.19
CA GLU A 112 -22.92 -29.30 -52.02
C GLU A 112 -22.43 -28.05 -51.29
N GLN A 113 -23.34 -27.25 -50.71
CA GLN A 113 -22.99 -26.07 -49.90
C GLN A 113 -22.12 -26.44 -48.69
N LEU A 114 -22.40 -27.55 -48.02
CA LEU A 114 -21.59 -28.04 -46.90
C LEU A 114 -20.20 -28.45 -47.39
N GLY A 115 -20.10 -29.12 -48.54
CA GLY A 115 -18.84 -29.47 -49.18
C GLY A 115 -18.02 -28.23 -49.60
N GLU A 116 -18.66 -27.21 -50.16
CA GLU A 116 -18.01 -25.94 -50.50
C GLU A 116 -17.53 -25.21 -49.25
N LEU A 117 -18.34 -25.13 -48.19
CA LEU A 117 -17.96 -24.55 -46.92
C LEU A 117 -16.81 -25.30 -46.26
N GLN A 118 -16.77 -26.64 -46.36
CA GLN A 118 -15.66 -27.45 -45.88
C GLN A 118 -14.37 -27.28 -46.70
N ARG A 119 -14.47 -27.02 -48.01
CA ARG A 119 -13.29 -26.70 -48.85
C ARG A 119 -12.81 -25.26 -48.62
N ARG A 120 -13.74 -24.32 -48.38
CA ARG A 120 -13.45 -22.90 -48.15
C ARG A 120 -12.96 -22.66 -46.72
N ALA A 121 -13.37 -23.48 -45.76
CA ALA A 121 -12.75 -23.55 -44.46
C ALA A 121 -11.40 -24.26 -44.64
N PRO A 122 -10.25 -23.56 -44.61
CA PRO A 122 -8.98 -24.27 -44.53
C PRO A 122 -9.06 -25.17 -43.29
N ALA A 123 -8.75 -26.45 -43.46
CA ALA A 123 -8.78 -27.46 -42.40
C ALA A 123 -8.31 -26.82 -41.08
N THR A 124 -9.17 -26.86 -40.08
CA THR A 124 -8.92 -26.31 -38.73
C THR A 124 -7.92 -27.18 -37.97
N ASP A 125 -6.88 -27.65 -38.65
CA ASP A 125 -5.73 -28.28 -38.04
C ASP A 125 -4.98 -27.17 -37.32
N SER A 126 -5.31 -27.01 -36.04
CA SER A 126 -4.73 -26.02 -35.14
C SER A 126 -3.19 -26.09 -35.15
N LYS A 127 -2.64 -27.27 -35.43
CA LYS A 127 -1.19 -27.52 -35.61
C LYS A 127 -0.60 -26.88 -36.86
N ALA A 128 -1.33 -26.85 -37.99
CA ALA A 128 -0.87 -26.21 -39.22
C ALA A 128 -0.90 -24.67 -39.12
N ARG A 129 -1.82 -24.12 -38.31
CA ARG A 129 -1.90 -22.69 -38.02
C ARG A 129 -0.75 -22.22 -37.11
N ASP A 130 -0.30 -23.07 -36.19
CA ASP A 130 0.87 -22.84 -35.34
C ASP A 130 2.20 -22.85 -36.10
N ASP A 131 2.30 -23.62 -37.18
CA ASP A 131 3.49 -23.70 -38.04
C ASP A 131 3.54 -22.66 -39.16
N ALA A 132 2.48 -21.86 -39.31
CA ALA A 132 2.44 -20.75 -40.26
C ALA A 132 3.62 -19.78 -40.01
N PRO A 133 4.29 -19.27 -41.06
CA PRO A 133 5.44 -18.38 -40.91
C PRO A 133 5.12 -17.14 -40.05
N ALA A 134 3.88 -16.67 -40.10
CA ALA A 134 3.38 -15.59 -39.25
C ALA A 134 3.39 -15.93 -37.74
N SER A 135 3.00 -17.17 -37.36
CA SER A 135 3.03 -17.63 -35.96
C SER A 135 4.47 -17.69 -35.42
N LYS A 136 5.41 -18.19 -36.23
CA LYS A 136 6.85 -18.21 -35.88
C LYS A 136 7.41 -16.79 -35.72
N GLN A 137 7.01 -15.86 -36.59
CA GLN A 137 7.39 -14.46 -36.49
C GLN A 137 6.82 -13.79 -35.23
N ILE A 138 5.55 -14.04 -34.89
CA ILE A 138 4.93 -13.54 -33.66
C ILE A 138 5.71 -14.05 -32.44
N ARG A 139 5.98 -15.35 -32.33
CA ARG A 139 6.77 -15.91 -31.21
C ARG A 139 8.18 -15.33 -31.13
N SER A 140 8.81 -15.05 -32.28
CA SER A 140 10.14 -14.41 -32.31
C SER A 140 10.10 -12.97 -31.78
N LEU A 141 9.09 -12.21 -32.20
CA LEU A 141 8.87 -10.83 -31.75
C LEU A 141 8.51 -10.78 -30.26
N GLU A 142 7.67 -11.69 -29.78
CA GLU A 142 7.34 -11.85 -28.35
C GLU A 142 8.61 -12.13 -27.53
N ASN A 143 9.42 -13.12 -27.93
CA ASN A 143 10.68 -13.42 -27.26
C ASN A 143 11.65 -12.23 -27.26
N ARG A 144 11.66 -11.43 -28.34
CA ARG A 144 12.50 -10.23 -28.44
C ARG A 144 11.99 -9.11 -27.54
N LEU A 145 10.67 -8.96 -27.43
CA LEU A 145 10.02 -8.03 -26.52
C LEU A 145 10.30 -8.42 -25.07
N ASP A 146 10.12 -9.68 -24.69
CA ASP A 146 10.41 -10.18 -23.34
C ASP A 146 11.88 -9.93 -22.96
N LYS A 147 12.81 -10.20 -23.88
CA LYS A 147 14.24 -9.87 -23.67
C LYS A 147 14.46 -8.37 -23.50
N ALA A 148 13.77 -7.52 -24.25
CA ALA A 148 13.88 -6.07 -24.10
C ALA A 148 13.31 -5.60 -22.76
N VAL A 149 12.19 -6.17 -22.30
CA VAL A 149 11.57 -5.88 -21.01
C VAL A 149 12.48 -6.31 -19.85
N ILE A 150 13.08 -7.51 -19.92
CA ILE A 150 14.05 -7.98 -18.91
C ILE A 150 15.24 -7.01 -18.83
N LYS A 151 15.83 -6.65 -19.98
CA LYS A 151 16.95 -5.68 -20.04
C LYS A 151 16.56 -4.30 -19.53
N TYR A 152 15.34 -3.83 -19.83
CA TYR A 152 14.85 -2.56 -19.31
C TYR A 152 14.73 -2.60 -17.79
N ASN A 153 14.13 -3.65 -17.23
CA ASN A 153 13.98 -3.80 -15.79
C ASN A 153 15.34 -3.92 -15.07
N GLU A 154 16.31 -4.61 -15.67
CA GLU A 154 17.69 -4.67 -15.17
C GLU A 154 18.38 -3.30 -15.24
N ALA A 155 18.25 -2.58 -16.35
CA ALA A 155 18.78 -1.22 -16.45
C ALA A 155 18.12 -0.27 -15.42
N GLN A 156 16.82 -0.43 -15.16
CA GLN A 156 16.10 0.34 -14.15
C GLN A 156 16.57 0.00 -12.72
N SER A 157 16.83 -1.27 -12.41
CA SER A 157 17.34 -1.65 -11.09
C SER A 157 18.76 -1.11 -10.88
N ILE A 158 19.62 -1.20 -11.89
CA ILE A 158 20.97 -0.60 -11.88
C ILE A 158 20.90 0.93 -11.77
N ARG A 159 19.99 1.59 -12.48
CA ARG A 159 19.80 3.05 -12.37
C ARG A 159 19.41 3.44 -10.95
N LYS A 160 18.47 2.73 -10.33
CA LYS A 160 18.04 2.97 -8.95
C LYS A 160 19.18 2.80 -7.95
N THR A 161 20.05 1.79 -8.12
CA THR A 161 21.20 1.62 -7.23
C THR A 161 22.21 2.75 -7.40
N TYR A 162 22.49 3.19 -8.63
CA TYR A 162 23.35 4.35 -8.85
C TYR A 162 22.74 5.65 -8.33
N GLU A 163 21.44 5.87 -8.50
CA GLU A 163 20.74 7.01 -7.90
C GLU A 163 20.87 7.00 -6.37
N PHE A 164 20.78 5.83 -5.73
CA PHE A 164 20.98 5.70 -4.29
C PHE A 164 22.43 5.99 -3.88
N ILE A 165 23.42 5.46 -4.61
CA ILE A 165 24.84 5.73 -4.36
C ILE A 165 25.13 7.23 -4.49
N VAL A 166 24.62 7.89 -5.53
CA VAL A 166 24.82 9.33 -5.73
C VAL A 166 24.19 10.15 -4.59
N LYS A 167 22.97 9.81 -4.17
CA LYS A 167 22.33 10.48 -3.01
C LYS A 167 23.18 10.33 -1.75
N ARG A 168 23.63 9.11 -1.44
CA ARG A 168 24.49 8.86 -0.30
C ARG A 168 25.81 9.65 -0.37
N LEU A 169 26.44 9.72 -1.54
CA LEU A 169 27.66 10.51 -1.73
C LEU A 169 27.41 12.01 -1.59
N GLN A 170 26.23 12.51 -1.99
CA GLN A 170 25.84 13.90 -1.77
C GLN A 170 25.62 14.20 -0.29
N ASP A 171 24.98 13.28 0.44
CA ASP A 171 24.79 13.40 1.89
C ASP A 171 26.14 13.35 2.62
N GLU A 172 27.04 12.43 2.26
CA GLU A 172 28.40 12.35 2.79
C GLU A 172 29.23 13.60 2.47
N ARG A 173 29.09 14.18 1.27
CA ARG A 173 29.73 15.46 0.94
C ARG A 173 29.27 16.59 1.87
N LEU A 174 27.98 16.66 2.16
CA LEU A 174 27.42 17.69 3.06
C LEU A 174 27.93 17.51 4.51
N THR A 175 28.13 16.27 4.96
CA THR A 175 28.66 16.01 6.31
C THR A 175 30.16 16.28 6.40
N PHE A 176 30.94 16.01 5.34
CA PHE A 176 32.37 16.33 5.32
C PHE A 176 32.64 17.83 5.52
N ASP A 177 31.86 18.71 4.91
CA ASP A 177 32.01 20.16 5.12
C ASP A 177 31.76 20.58 6.58
N GLN A 178 30.80 19.92 7.24
CA GLN A 178 30.53 20.16 8.67
C GLN A 178 31.66 19.64 9.55
N GLN A 179 32.17 18.44 9.25
CA GLN A 179 33.32 17.85 9.95
C GLN A 179 34.57 18.70 9.77
N LEU A 180 34.84 19.18 8.55
CA LEU A 180 35.96 20.09 8.27
C LEU A 180 35.85 21.38 9.08
N LYS A 181 34.69 22.03 9.11
CA LYS A 181 34.47 23.22 9.95
C LYS A 181 34.68 22.94 11.44
N ALA A 182 34.26 21.78 11.93
CA ALA A 182 34.48 21.38 13.31
C ALA A 182 35.99 21.19 13.61
N TYR A 183 36.72 20.52 12.71
CA TYR A 183 38.16 20.35 12.82
C TYR A 183 38.92 21.67 12.70
N GLU A 184 38.52 22.58 11.82
CA GLU A 184 39.09 23.92 11.69
C GLU A 184 38.87 24.75 12.95
N SER A 185 37.66 24.72 13.52
CA SER A 185 37.35 25.38 14.78
C SER A 185 38.17 24.81 15.94
N LEU A 186 38.30 23.49 16.01
CA LEU A 186 39.11 22.82 17.03
C LEU A 186 40.60 23.17 16.88
N LEU A 187 41.10 23.16 15.64
CA LEU A 187 42.48 23.53 15.35
C LEU A 187 42.76 24.98 15.74
N LYS A 188 41.82 25.89 15.47
CA LYS A 188 41.93 27.29 15.89
C LYS A 188 41.97 27.39 17.41
N ALA A 189 41.04 26.76 18.12
CA ALA A 189 41.05 26.75 19.58
C ALA A 189 42.36 26.18 20.15
N LYS A 190 42.92 25.12 19.54
CA LYS A 190 44.21 24.54 19.96
C LYS A 190 45.41 25.42 19.66
N LYS A 191 45.38 26.19 18.58
CA LYS A 191 46.40 27.23 18.32
C LYS A 191 46.30 28.35 19.35
N ASP A 192 45.09 28.82 19.63
CA ASP A 192 44.86 29.85 20.65
C ASP A 192 45.32 29.37 22.04
N ASP A 193 45.04 28.11 22.41
CA ASP A 193 45.54 27.48 23.65
C ASP A 193 47.07 27.42 23.67
N ALA A 194 47.71 27.04 22.55
CA ALA A 194 49.16 26.96 22.44
C ALA A 194 49.81 28.35 22.56
N ASP A 195 49.25 29.36 21.92
CA ASP A 195 49.72 30.75 22.01
C ASP A 195 49.61 31.27 23.44
N GLN A 196 48.53 30.95 24.15
CA GLN A 196 48.38 31.27 25.58
C GLN A 196 49.45 30.58 26.44
N LEU A 197 49.71 29.30 26.21
CA LEU A 197 50.75 28.57 26.92
C LEU A 197 52.15 29.15 26.65
N ASP A 198 52.42 29.62 25.43
CA ASP A 198 53.68 30.28 25.09
C ASP A 198 53.84 31.62 25.82
N VAL A 199 52.77 32.41 25.95
CA VAL A 199 52.80 33.64 26.77
C VAL A 199 53.04 33.30 28.23
N MET A 200 52.33 32.32 28.78
CA MET A 200 52.55 31.86 30.16
C MET A 200 53.98 31.34 30.38
N ALA A 201 54.55 30.65 29.40
CA ALA A 201 55.93 30.16 29.46
C ALA A 201 56.94 31.32 29.47
N LYS A 202 56.73 32.35 28.65
CA LYS A 202 57.56 33.58 28.66
C LYS A 202 57.47 34.30 29.99
N ASP A 203 56.27 34.43 30.55
CA ASP A 203 56.05 35.06 31.86
C ASP A 203 56.74 34.25 32.97
N ALA A 204 56.66 32.93 32.93
CA ALA A 204 57.34 32.05 33.87
C ALA A 204 58.87 32.13 33.76
N GLN A 205 59.43 32.22 32.54
CA GLN A 205 60.87 32.45 32.35
C GLN A 205 61.27 33.84 32.87
N HIS A 206 60.47 34.87 32.61
CA HIS A 206 60.74 36.21 33.09
C HIS A 206 60.75 36.27 34.63
N ALA A 207 59.76 35.65 35.28
CA ALA A 207 59.70 35.53 36.74
C ALA A 207 60.91 34.77 37.31
N LYS A 208 61.33 33.69 36.64
CA LYS A 208 62.53 32.93 37.01
C LYS A 208 63.81 33.76 36.88
N ASP A 209 63.97 34.52 35.81
CA ASP A 209 65.14 35.39 35.61
C ASP A 209 65.15 36.55 36.60
N LEU A 210 63.99 37.13 36.91
CA LEU A 210 63.84 38.10 38.01
C LEU A 210 64.26 37.49 39.35
N ALA A 211 63.78 36.29 39.68
CA ALA A 211 64.16 35.62 40.92
C ALA A 211 65.67 35.31 40.98
N LYS A 212 66.26 34.84 39.87
CA LYS A 212 67.72 34.61 39.77
C LYS A 212 68.52 35.88 39.93
N THR A 213 68.10 36.98 39.30
CA THR A 213 68.81 38.27 39.41
C THR A 213 68.68 38.85 40.82
N GLN A 214 67.52 38.72 41.48
CA GLN A 214 67.34 39.09 42.88
C GLN A 214 68.21 38.24 43.81
N LEU A 215 68.24 36.93 43.60
CA LEU A 215 69.09 36.00 44.35
C LEU A 215 70.56 36.35 44.20
N ALA A 216 71.05 36.58 42.97
CA ALA A 216 72.43 37.00 42.72
C ALA A 216 72.76 38.33 43.41
N LYS A 217 71.86 39.31 43.40
CA LYS A 217 72.04 40.57 44.15
C LYS A 217 72.15 40.32 45.65
N LEU A 218 71.27 39.51 46.23
CA LEU A 218 71.33 39.16 47.66
C LEU A 218 72.60 38.39 48.01
N GLU A 219 73.07 37.49 47.15
CA GLU A 219 74.34 36.80 47.32
C GLU A 219 75.53 37.77 47.29
N THR A 220 75.56 38.72 46.35
CA THR A 220 76.62 39.75 46.33
C THR A 220 76.58 40.63 47.58
N GLN A 221 75.40 41.09 48.00
CA GLN A 221 75.23 41.89 49.22
C GLN A 221 75.69 41.11 50.46
N THR A 222 75.31 39.84 50.61
CA THR A 222 75.75 39.02 51.74
C THR A 222 77.24 38.72 51.70
N GLN A 223 77.86 38.54 50.53
CA GLN A 223 79.31 38.42 50.39
C GLN A 223 80.03 39.73 50.75
N GLU A 224 79.52 40.88 50.32
CA GLU A 224 80.06 42.19 50.67
C GLU A 224 79.95 42.47 52.16
N GLU A 225 78.80 42.16 52.78
CA GLU A 225 78.64 42.24 54.23
C GLU A 225 79.61 41.32 54.97
N ARG A 226 79.80 40.08 54.51
CA ARG A 226 80.78 39.15 55.08
C ARG A 226 82.20 39.71 54.96
N ARG A 227 82.58 40.22 53.80
CA ARG A 227 83.89 40.87 53.57
C ARG A 227 84.05 42.11 54.44
N HIS A 228 83.01 42.92 54.61
CA HIS A 228 83.05 44.10 55.48
C HIS A 228 83.20 43.69 56.95
N ARG A 229 82.42 42.71 57.42
CA ARG A 229 82.55 42.13 58.77
C ARG A 229 83.94 41.58 58.99
N GLU A 230 84.49 40.82 58.04
CA GLU A 230 85.85 40.27 58.13
C GLU A 230 86.91 41.38 58.19
N LYS A 231 86.79 42.43 57.37
CA LYS A 231 87.67 43.61 57.44
C LYS A 231 87.58 44.31 58.80
N THR A 232 86.37 44.51 59.34
CA THR A 232 86.21 45.14 60.66
C THR A 232 86.75 44.27 61.79
N LEU A 233 86.56 42.95 61.73
CA LEU A 233 87.12 41.99 62.69
C LEU A 233 88.65 41.95 62.60
N ALA A 234 89.23 41.97 61.39
CA ALA A 234 90.67 42.07 61.19
C ALA A 234 91.22 43.38 61.76
N ALA A 235 90.62 44.53 61.43
CA ALA A 235 91.02 45.83 61.98
C ALA A 235 90.93 45.86 63.51
N ARG A 236 89.89 45.27 64.11
CA ARG A 236 89.79 45.13 65.57
C ARG A 236 90.85 44.20 66.16
N ARG A 237 91.17 43.08 65.49
CA ARG A 237 92.26 42.17 65.91
C ARG A 237 93.61 42.87 65.85
N ASP A 238 93.88 43.64 64.81
CA ASP A 238 95.12 44.39 64.66
C ASP A 238 95.22 45.53 65.69
N ALA A 239 94.12 46.24 65.96
CA ALA A 239 94.06 47.22 67.04
C ALA A 239 94.31 46.57 68.42
N LEU A 240 93.73 45.40 68.70
CA LEU A 240 94.01 44.66 69.93
C LEU A 240 95.47 44.20 70.03
N LYS A 241 96.07 43.73 68.93
CA LYS A 241 97.51 43.41 68.90
C LYS A 241 98.36 44.64 69.19
N GLN A 242 98.06 45.78 68.57
CA GLN A 242 98.76 47.04 68.84
C GLN A 242 98.59 47.49 70.29
N GLN A 243 97.39 47.33 70.88
CA GLN A 243 97.15 47.63 72.30
C GLN A 243 97.89 46.66 73.22
N LEU A 244 97.99 45.37 72.89
CA LEU A 244 98.81 44.41 73.62
C LEU A 244 100.30 44.76 73.54
N GLU A 245 100.81 45.06 72.35
CA GLU A 245 102.21 45.51 72.18
C GLU A 245 102.49 46.82 72.93
N ALA A 246 101.55 47.77 72.93
CA ALA A 246 101.65 49.01 73.69
C ALA A 246 101.57 48.75 75.20
N ASN A 247 100.67 47.88 75.65
CA ASN A 247 100.57 47.48 77.05
C ASN A 247 101.81 46.72 77.52
N ASP A 248 102.40 45.84 76.71
CA ASP A 248 103.67 45.19 77.03
C ASP A 248 104.81 46.22 77.19
N LEU A 249 104.80 47.30 76.40
CA LEU A 249 105.72 48.42 76.56
C LEU A 249 105.41 49.26 77.81
N PHE A 250 104.13 49.51 78.11
CA PHE A 250 103.69 50.22 79.30
C PHE A 250 103.95 49.43 80.56
N ASP A 251 103.70 48.12 80.60
CA ASP A 251 103.99 47.23 81.73
C ASP A 251 105.49 47.21 82.00
N ARG A 252 106.34 47.17 80.96
CA ARG A 252 107.79 47.37 81.12
C ARG A 252 108.15 48.73 81.73
N ARG A 253 107.35 49.78 81.48
CA ARG A 253 107.52 51.13 82.03
C ARG A 253 106.94 51.24 83.46
N ILE A 254 105.83 50.59 83.75
CA ILE A 254 105.16 50.56 85.06
C ILE A 254 105.98 49.74 86.04
N LEU A 255 106.57 48.61 85.64
CA LEU A 255 107.53 47.86 86.46
C LEU A 255 108.76 48.71 86.87
N GLN A 256 109.07 49.77 86.10
CA GLN A 256 110.08 50.77 86.45
C GLN A 256 109.54 51.88 87.39
N LEU A 257 108.25 52.22 87.30
CA LEU A 257 107.60 53.27 88.10
C LEU A 257 107.00 52.76 89.42
N GLU A 258 106.51 51.52 89.52
CA GLU A 258 106.05 50.90 90.77
C GLU A 258 107.18 50.73 91.78
N ARG A 259 108.42 50.57 91.29
CA ARG A 259 109.63 50.70 92.12
C ARG A 259 109.79 52.11 92.72
N ALA A 260 109.21 53.14 92.09
CA ALA A 260 109.30 54.53 92.53
C ALA A 260 108.05 55.02 93.31
N THR A 261 106.87 54.41 93.12
CA THR A 261 105.61 54.85 93.75
C THR A 261 105.20 54.07 94.99
N ALA A 262 105.85 52.94 95.30
CA ALA A 262 105.69 52.26 96.59
C ALA A 262 106.13 53.14 97.79
N GLU A 263 106.83 54.25 97.55
CA GLU A 263 107.29 55.20 98.56
C GLU A 263 106.31 56.36 98.84
N ALA A 264 105.24 56.54 98.06
CA ALA A 264 104.52 57.83 98.03
C ALA A 264 103.03 57.82 98.47
N GLN A 265 102.44 56.71 98.90
CA GLN A 265 100.98 56.64 99.17
C GLN A 265 100.64 56.04 100.53
N ALA A 266 100.97 56.79 101.57
CA ALA A 266 100.32 56.68 102.87
C ALA A 266 100.08 58.10 103.38
N GLN A 267 98.95 58.73 103.02
CA GLN A 267 98.29 59.77 103.83
C GLN A 267 97.03 60.39 103.16
N HIS A 268 95.94 60.34 103.94
CA HIS A 268 94.71 61.15 103.93
C HIS A 268 93.65 60.86 102.84
N ALA A 269 92.47 60.28 103.12
CA ALA A 269 91.40 60.49 104.13
C ALA A 269 90.45 61.67 103.82
N ALA A 270 89.18 61.31 103.55
CA ALA A 270 87.91 61.82 104.13
C ALA A 270 87.77 63.34 104.43
N GLU A 271 86.67 64.06 104.22
CA GLU A 271 85.24 63.76 104.41
C GLU A 271 84.41 65.07 104.21
N THR A 272 83.08 65.01 104.46
CA THR A 272 82.07 66.06 104.80
C THR A 272 81.15 66.55 103.64
N LYS A 273 79.82 66.28 103.62
CA LYS A 273 78.63 66.68 104.44
C LYS A 273 78.13 68.11 104.19
N GLU A 274 76.87 68.28 103.75
CA GLU A 274 75.78 69.00 104.47
C GLU A 274 74.45 69.14 103.68
N HIS A 275 73.36 69.36 104.43
CA HIS A 275 71.91 69.30 104.14
C HIS A 275 71.29 70.68 103.82
N VAL A 276 70.31 70.80 102.88
CA VAL A 276 69.35 71.94 102.83
C VAL A 276 67.99 71.59 102.12
N ASP A 277 66.86 71.96 102.76
CA ASP A 277 65.47 72.27 102.31
C ASP A 277 64.40 71.21 101.90
N SER A 278 63.58 70.80 102.89
CA SER A 278 62.54 69.73 102.79
C SER A 278 61.18 70.07 102.13
N ALA A 279 60.94 71.31 101.67
CA ALA A 279 59.64 71.72 101.14
C ALA A 279 59.60 71.85 99.61
N THR A 280 60.65 72.44 99.02
CA THR A 280 60.90 72.43 97.57
C THR A 280 61.30 71.04 97.09
N GLU A 281 62.03 70.28 97.92
CA GLU A 281 62.33 68.87 97.69
C GLU A 281 61.07 68.03 97.47
N ARG A 282 59.97 68.26 98.18
CA ARG A 282 58.76 67.42 98.02
C ARG A 282 58.03 67.65 96.69
N GLN A 283 57.98 68.89 96.21
CA GLN A 283 57.40 69.20 94.88
C GLN A 283 58.33 68.74 93.76
N VAL A 284 59.64 68.94 93.92
CA VAL A 284 60.65 68.41 92.98
C VAL A 284 60.65 66.89 93.00
N GLN A 285 60.45 66.24 94.16
CA GLN A 285 60.30 64.78 94.30
C GLN A 285 59.04 64.31 93.58
N GLN A 286 57.88 64.95 93.76
CA GLN A 286 56.65 64.61 93.05
C GLN A 286 56.80 64.72 91.52
N TYR A 287 57.38 65.81 91.01
CA TYR A 287 57.66 65.93 89.57
C TYR A 287 58.75 64.95 89.11
N SER A 288 59.74 64.64 89.96
CA SER A 288 60.78 63.65 89.66
C SER A 288 60.25 62.22 89.64
N ASP A 289 59.25 61.91 90.49
CA ASP A 289 58.61 60.60 90.57
C ASP A 289 57.65 60.40 89.38
N GLN A 290 56.95 61.46 88.97
CA GLN A 290 56.17 61.47 87.72
C GLN A 290 57.09 61.34 86.48
N LEU A 291 58.24 62.02 86.47
CA LEU A 291 59.22 61.88 85.39
C LEU A 291 59.94 60.52 85.42
N ARG A 292 60.16 59.92 86.60
CA ARG A 292 60.70 58.57 86.75
C ARG A 292 59.71 57.52 86.27
N THR A 293 58.45 57.61 86.65
CA THR A 293 57.42 56.68 86.14
C THR A 293 57.24 56.81 84.63
N ILE A 294 57.29 58.02 84.07
CA ILE A 294 57.31 58.21 82.61
C ILE A 294 58.60 57.64 81.99
N ARG A 295 59.77 57.87 82.60
CA ARG A 295 61.08 57.34 82.15
C ARG A 295 61.13 55.81 82.19
N ASP A 296 60.54 55.20 83.21
CA ASP A 296 60.50 53.75 83.38
C ASP A 296 59.55 53.11 82.35
N VAL A 297 58.45 53.80 81.98
CA VAL A 297 57.50 53.35 80.95
C VAL A 297 57.99 53.62 79.52
N THR A 298 58.77 54.70 79.31
CA THR A 298 59.30 55.10 77.99
C THR A 298 60.73 54.61 77.72
N ALA A 299 61.43 54.08 78.74
CA ALA A 299 62.78 53.54 78.70
C ALA A 299 63.86 54.45 78.07
N ALA A 300 63.63 55.77 77.97
CA ALA A 300 64.58 56.73 77.40
C ALA A 300 65.32 57.48 78.52
N LEU A 301 66.66 57.51 78.46
CA LEU A 301 67.52 58.04 79.53
C LEU A 301 67.54 59.58 79.64
N GLU A 302 67.00 60.28 78.64
CA GLU A 302 67.12 61.74 78.47
C GLU A 302 65.77 62.35 78.07
N ASN A 303 65.38 63.47 78.69
CA ASN A 303 64.05 64.08 78.54
C ASN A 303 63.71 64.46 77.09
N ASP A 304 64.72 64.88 76.31
CA ASP A 304 64.55 65.21 74.89
C ASP A 304 64.25 63.96 74.03
N GLY A 305 64.76 62.80 74.43
CA GLY A 305 64.46 61.52 73.79
C GLY A 305 63.01 61.07 74.00
N ILE A 306 62.42 61.39 75.17
CA ILE A 306 60.99 61.14 75.45
C ILE A 306 60.13 61.99 74.51
N VAL A 307 60.45 63.28 74.35
CA VAL A 307 59.72 64.19 73.45
C VAL A 307 59.86 63.76 71.99
N ALA A 308 61.04 63.31 71.57
CA ALA A 308 61.26 62.78 70.22
C ALA A 308 60.42 61.53 69.96
N SER A 309 60.40 60.58 70.89
CA SER A 309 59.59 59.35 70.77
C SER A 309 58.08 59.64 70.73
N PHE A 310 57.58 60.59 71.52
CA PHE A 310 56.17 61.03 71.45
C PHE A 310 55.84 61.71 70.12
N ARG A 311 56.76 62.49 69.55
CA ARG A 311 56.59 63.09 68.22
C ARG A 311 56.56 62.03 67.13
N GLU A 312 57.46 61.05 67.17
CA GLU A 312 57.48 59.93 66.23
C GLU A 312 56.24 59.04 66.35
N GLN A 313 55.77 58.76 67.58
CA GLN A 313 54.52 58.05 67.81
C GLN A 313 53.31 58.85 67.32
N GLY A 314 53.30 60.17 67.50
CA GLY A 314 52.29 61.07 66.97
C GLY A 314 52.25 61.08 65.43
N GLN A 315 53.43 61.11 64.80
CA GLN A 315 53.56 60.99 63.34
C GLN A 315 53.10 59.61 62.84
N THR A 316 53.46 58.53 63.55
CA THR A 316 53.03 57.16 63.23
C THR A 316 51.52 57.02 63.35
N ARG A 317 50.90 57.60 64.38
CA ARG A 317 49.45 57.64 64.53
C ARG A 317 48.77 58.42 63.40
N ALA A 318 49.29 59.59 63.05
CA ALA A 318 48.75 60.37 61.94
C ALA A 318 48.85 59.63 60.60
N TYR A 319 49.96 58.92 60.37
CA TYR A 319 50.13 58.06 59.19
C TYR A 319 49.15 56.88 59.18
N LEU A 320 48.92 56.23 60.33
CA LEU A 320 47.92 55.16 60.45
C LEU A 320 46.50 55.67 60.23
N GLU A 321 46.14 56.85 60.77
CA GLU A 321 44.84 57.49 60.52
C GLU A 321 44.64 57.79 59.04
N GLN A 322 45.68 58.30 58.34
CA GLN A 322 45.64 58.50 56.89
C GLN A 322 45.47 57.19 56.12
N LEU A 323 46.17 56.12 56.52
CA LEU A 323 46.05 54.79 55.91
C LEU A 323 44.64 54.21 56.12
N LEU A 324 44.05 54.44 57.30
CA LEU A 324 42.70 54.02 57.65
C LEU A 324 41.66 54.78 56.82
N GLN A 325 41.81 56.08 56.67
CA GLN A 325 40.97 56.92 55.81
C GLN A 325 41.09 56.52 54.33
N ALA A 326 42.31 56.28 53.83
CA ALA A 326 42.55 55.80 52.48
C ALA A 326 41.94 54.41 52.24
N GLY A 327 42.01 53.53 53.24
CA GLY A 327 41.36 52.21 53.23
C GLY A 327 39.84 52.32 53.19
N TYR A 328 39.25 53.20 53.99
CA TYR A 328 37.80 53.49 53.96
C TYR A 328 37.37 54.05 52.61
N ALA A 329 38.10 55.02 52.05
CA ALA A 329 37.81 55.60 50.74
C ALA A 329 37.86 54.53 49.63
N ARG A 330 38.89 53.66 49.62
CA ARG A 330 38.97 52.54 48.68
C ARG A 330 37.79 51.57 48.85
N ARG A 331 37.37 51.29 50.08
CA ARG A 331 36.24 50.38 50.35
C ARG A 331 34.91 50.98 49.88
N VAL A 332 34.71 52.28 50.04
CA VAL A 332 33.51 52.98 49.54
C VAL A 332 33.50 52.97 48.01
N ALA A 333 34.61 53.35 47.36
CA ALA A 333 34.73 53.30 45.91
C ALA A 333 34.50 51.90 45.33
N ALA A 334 35.03 50.86 45.99
CA ALA A 334 34.78 49.47 45.58
C ALA A 334 33.31 49.06 45.73
N LYS A 335 32.61 49.52 46.78
CA LYS A 335 31.17 49.27 46.94
C LYS A 335 30.33 49.98 45.88
N GLU A 336 30.67 51.21 45.54
CA GLU A 336 29.99 51.98 44.48
C GLU A 336 30.21 51.33 43.11
N ALA A 337 31.44 50.91 42.79
CA ALA A 337 31.74 50.17 41.57
C ALA A 337 30.97 48.85 41.49
N LEU A 338 30.84 48.12 42.61
CA LEU A 338 30.08 46.87 42.66
C LEU A 338 28.57 47.12 42.47
N ALA A 339 28.03 48.21 43.03
CA ALA A 339 26.65 48.61 42.80
C ALA A 339 26.39 48.98 41.33
N LEU A 340 27.30 49.73 40.70
CA LEU A 340 27.22 50.04 39.27
C LEU A 340 27.24 48.77 38.42
N VAL A 341 28.18 47.86 38.67
CA VAL A 341 28.24 46.57 37.97
C VAL A 341 26.95 45.77 38.14
N ALA A 342 26.40 45.70 39.36
CA ALA A 342 25.14 45.02 39.63
C ALA A 342 23.96 45.60 38.82
N THR A 343 23.88 46.94 38.70
CA THR A 343 22.85 47.58 37.87
C THR A 343 23.05 47.35 36.38
N THR A 344 24.29 47.27 35.89
CA THR A 344 24.55 46.94 34.49
C THR A 344 24.22 45.48 34.16
N LEU A 345 24.49 44.56 35.09
CA LEU A 345 24.13 43.15 34.95
C LEU A 345 22.62 42.96 34.90
N SER A 346 21.86 43.58 35.81
CA SER A 346 20.40 43.47 35.78
C SER A 346 19.80 44.09 34.50
N GLY A 347 20.38 45.17 33.99
CA GLY A 347 20.00 45.73 32.68
C GLY A 347 20.28 44.79 31.50
N LEU A 348 21.43 44.09 31.52
CA LEU A 348 21.78 43.10 30.49
C LEU A 348 20.88 41.86 30.56
N ASP A 349 20.53 41.39 31.76
CA ASP A 349 19.63 40.25 31.95
C ASP A 349 18.22 40.55 31.39
N VAL A 350 17.70 41.77 31.65
CA VAL A 350 16.42 42.22 31.08
C VAL A 350 16.51 42.35 29.56
N ALA A 351 17.61 42.88 29.02
CA ALA A 351 17.79 42.96 27.56
C ALA A 351 17.92 41.56 26.91
N GLN A 352 18.57 40.61 27.59
CA GLN A 352 18.72 39.24 27.13
C GLN A 352 17.37 38.51 27.11
N THR A 353 16.57 38.65 28.17
CA THR A 353 15.22 38.05 28.24
C THR A 353 14.28 38.64 27.18
N GLN A 354 14.34 39.95 26.93
CA GLN A 354 13.59 40.59 25.84
C GLN A 354 14.01 40.07 24.45
N ARG A 355 15.33 39.93 24.19
CA ARG A 355 15.82 39.33 22.94
C ARG A 355 15.34 37.90 22.77
N GLN A 356 15.38 37.09 23.82
CA GLN A 356 14.89 35.71 23.77
C GLN A 356 13.37 35.63 23.55
N ALA A 357 12.59 36.53 24.14
CA ALA A 357 11.14 36.61 23.89
C ALA A 357 10.85 37.00 22.43
N HIS A 358 11.58 37.99 21.90
CA HIS A 358 11.45 38.41 20.50
C HIS A 358 11.84 37.29 19.52
N THR A 359 12.94 36.56 19.78
CA THR A 359 13.33 35.44 18.91
C THR A 359 12.32 34.32 18.96
N LYS A 360 11.75 34.00 20.13
CA LYS A 360 10.66 33.01 20.25
C LYS A 360 9.42 33.43 19.46
N ALA A 361 8.98 34.68 19.60
CA ALA A 361 7.84 35.20 18.84
C ALA A 361 8.08 35.17 17.32
N LEU A 362 9.28 35.52 16.87
CA LEU A 362 9.64 35.43 15.45
C LEU A 362 9.64 33.98 14.94
N VAL A 363 10.11 33.02 15.76
CA VAL A 363 10.08 31.60 15.42
C VAL A 363 8.64 31.11 15.31
N GLU A 364 7.76 31.48 16.25
CA GLU A 364 6.33 31.14 16.19
C GLU A 364 5.66 31.71 14.93
N ASP A 365 5.94 32.97 14.58
CA ASP A 365 5.44 33.59 13.34
C ASP A 365 5.92 32.86 12.07
N LEU A 366 7.19 32.45 12.04
CA LEU A 366 7.76 31.70 10.91
C LEU A 366 7.15 30.30 10.82
N LEU A 367 6.96 29.61 11.95
CA LEU A 367 6.29 28.32 12.00
C LEU A 367 4.82 28.44 11.54
N GLY A 368 4.13 29.50 11.95
CA GLY A 368 2.78 29.83 11.48
C GLY A 368 2.72 30.03 9.96
N LYS A 369 3.66 30.78 9.39
CA LYS A 369 3.77 30.97 7.93
C LYS A 369 4.07 29.66 7.20
N ILE A 370 4.91 28.80 7.76
CA ILE A 370 5.18 27.46 7.20
C ILE A 370 3.89 26.62 7.19
N ALA A 371 3.13 26.60 8.29
CA ALA A 371 1.87 25.87 8.35
C ALA A 371 0.85 26.38 7.31
N GLN A 372 0.69 27.71 7.19
CA GLN A 372 -0.20 28.32 6.19
C GLN A 372 0.22 27.97 4.76
N THR A 373 1.51 28.07 4.43
CA THR A 373 2.02 27.73 3.10
C THR A 373 1.87 26.24 2.78
N GLN A 374 1.98 25.36 3.79
CA GLN A 374 1.71 23.92 3.62
C GLN A 374 0.24 23.65 3.28
N VAL A 375 -0.71 24.31 3.95
CA VAL A 375 -2.15 24.19 3.64
C VAL A 375 -2.45 24.65 2.22
N VAL A 376 -1.91 25.81 1.81
CA VAL A 376 -2.07 26.33 0.45
C VAL A 376 -1.45 25.36 -0.56
N ARG A 377 -0.25 24.85 -0.30
CA ARG A 377 0.43 23.87 -1.16
C ARG A 377 -0.39 22.59 -1.32
N HIS A 378 -0.97 22.08 -0.24
CA HIS A 378 -1.82 20.90 -0.29
C HIS A 378 -3.09 21.14 -1.11
N ALA A 379 -3.75 22.29 -0.92
CA ALA A 379 -4.91 22.68 -1.72
C ALA A 379 -4.56 22.83 -3.21
N THR A 380 -3.42 23.45 -3.54
CA THR A 380 -2.95 23.55 -4.93
C THR A 380 -2.63 22.18 -5.53
N ARG A 381 -2.03 21.27 -4.74
CA ARG A 381 -1.73 19.91 -5.18
C ARG A 381 -2.99 19.14 -5.51
N ILE A 382 -4.02 19.21 -4.67
CA ILE A 382 -5.32 18.59 -4.96
C ILE A 382 -5.91 19.14 -6.27
N ARG A 383 -5.82 20.45 -6.50
CA ARG A 383 -6.31 21.07 -7.76
C ARG A 383 -5.51 20.59 -8.97
N THR A 384 -4.18 20.51 -8.88
CA THR A 384 -3.34 20.02 -9.98
C THR A 384 -3.56 18.52 -10.24
N ASP A 385 -3.75 17.72 -9.19
CA ASP A 385 -4.01 16.29 -9.30
C ASP A 385 -5.38 16.03 -9.95
N ARG A 386 -6.40 16.84 -9.62
CA ARG A 386 -7.71 16.82 -10.30
C ARG A 386 -7.59 17.20 -11.77
N ALA A 387 -6.91 18.31 -12.09
CA ALA A 387 -6.70 18.73 -13.47
C ALA A 387 -5.91 17.69 -14.28
N ALA A 388 -4.92 17.02 -13.67
CA ALA A 388 -4.18 15.93 -14.29
C ALA A 388 -5.08 14.70 -14.55
N ALA A 389 -5.97 14.34 -13.62
CA ALA A 389 -6.94 13.26 -13.81
C ALA A 389 -7.94 13.58 -14.93
N GLU A 390 -8.45 14.82 -14.99
CA GLU A 390 -9.32 15.28 -16.07
C GLU A 390 -8.60 15.25 -17.43
N LEU A 391 -7.35 15.73 -17.50
CA LEU A 391 -6.54 15.65 -18.71
C LEU A 391 -6.28 14.20 -19.14
N ALA A 392 -5.97 13.30 -18.21
CA ALA A 392 -5.80 11.88 -18.51
C ALA A 392 -7.10 11.24 -19.05
N ALA A 393 -8.25 11.60 -18.49
CA ALA A 393 -9.55 11.16 -18.99
C ALA A 393 -9.83 11.69 -20.40
N VAL A 394 -9.47 12.95 -20.69
CA VAL A 394 -9.58 13.53 -22.04
C VAL A 394 -8.65 12.79 -23.02
N VAL A 395 -7.39 12.53 -22.66
CA VAL A 395 -6.44 11.79 -23.50
C VAL A 395 -6.96 10.38 -23.81
N ALA A 396 -7.47 9.67 -22.80
CA ALA A 396 -8.09 8.35 -22.98
C ALA A 396 -9.36 8.42 -23.86
N GLY A 397 -10.19 9.45 -23.68
CA GLY A 397 -11.36 9.71 -24.51
C GLY A 397 -10.99 9.97 -25.98
N VAL A 398 -9.95 10.77 -26.23
CA VAL A 398 -9.43 11.03 -27.57
C VAL A 398 -8.83 9.76 -28.18
N GLN A 399 -8.09 8.96 -27.42
CA GLN A 399 -7.59 7.65 -27.88
C GLN A 399 -8.74 6.73 -28.32
N HIS A 400 -9.78 6.62 -27.52
CA HIS A 400 -10.95 5.82 -27.84
C HIS A 400 -11.75 6.37 -29.04
N LEU A 401 -11.83 7.70 -29.21
CA LEU A 401 -12.40 8.30 -30.42
C LEU A 401 -11.56 8.00 -31.66
N VAL A 402 -10.23 8.07 -31.56
CA VAL A 402 -9.32 7.70 -32.66
C VAL A 402 -9.54 6.24 -33.05
N GLU A 403 -9.60 5.32 -32.08
CA GLU A 403 -9.85 3.88 -32.29
C GLU A 403 -11.20 3.63 -32.98
N LYS A 404 -12.29 4.26 -32.50
CA LYS A 404 -13.62 4.09 -33.10
C LYS A 404 -13.73 4.70 -34.51
N LEU A 405 -13.00 5.78 -34.76
CA LEU A 405 -12.97 6.46 -36.06
C LEU A 405 -11.87 5.93 -37.00
N GLU A 406 -11.19 4.82 -36.65
CA GLU A 406 -10.23 4.15 -37.54
C GLU A 406 -10.91 3.65 -38.83
N VAL A 407 -12.17 3.22 -38.74
CA VAL A 407 -12.95 2.69 -39.87
C VAL A 407 -13.29 3.78 -40.89
N VAL A 408 -13.26 5.05 -40.47
CA VAL A 408 -13.64 6.20 -41.30
C VAL A 408 -12.39 6.80 -41.92
N THR A 409 -12.16 6.47 -43.18
CA THR A 409 -11.05 6.96 -43.99
C THR A 409 -11.45 8.29 -44.65
N VAL A 410 -10.94 9.39 -44.11
CA VAL A 410 -10.85 10.65 -44.85
C VAL A 410 -9.73 10.48 -45.88
N ALA A 411 -9.95 11.01 -47.09
CA ALA A 411 -9.13 10.81 -48.27
C ALA A 411 -7.61 10.94 -48.01
N GLU A 412 -6.87 10.05 -48.69
CA GLU A 412 -5.42 9.92 -48.76
C GLU A 412 -4.69 9.47 -47.49
N LYS A 413 -4.43 8.15 -47.44
CA LYS A 413 -3.40 7.42 -46.66
C LYS A 413 -2.86 8.17 -45.43
N GLN A 414 -3.45 7.93 -44.26
CA GLN A 414 -2.86 8.35 -42.99
C GLN A 414 -2.50 7.16 -42.12
N THR A 415 -1.21 7.11 -41.78
CA THR A 415 -0.59 6.24 -40.79
C THR A 415 -1.30 6.36 -39.45
N ARG A 416 -1.51 5.21 -38.78
CA ARG A 416 -2.03 5.12 -37.41
C ARG A 416 -1.32 6.12 -36.50
N MET A 417 -2.03 7.16 -36.07
CA MET A 417 -1.47 8.14 -35.14
C MET A 417 -1.52 7.58 -33.71
N VAL A 418 -0.36 7.45 -33.10
CA VAL A 418 -0.25 7.17 -31.66
C VAL A 418 -0.48 8.49 -30.92
N VAL A 419 -1.48 8.51 -30.04
CA VAL A 419 -1.80 9.70 -29.25
C VAL A 419 -0.76 9.86 -28.14
N ASN A 420 0.06 10.90 -28.24
CA ASN A 420 1.01 11.34 -27.21
C ASN A 420 0.62 12.73 -26.71
N ASP A 421 1.01 13.11 -25.48
CA ASP A 421 0.64 14.39 -24.84
C ASP A 421 0.83 15.65 -25.70
N ALA A 422 1.84 15.67 -26.58
CA ALA A 422 2.09 16.78 -27.52
C ALA A 422 1.15 16.79 -28.75
N ASN A 423 0.57 15.63 -29.11
CA ASN A 423 -0.20 15.42 -30.33
C ASN A 423 -1.71 15.23 -30.06
N VAL A 424 -2.16 15.29 -28.80
CA VAL A 424 -3.57 15.09 -28.40
C VAL A 424 -4.49 16.11 -29.07
N GLN A 425 -4.09 17.38 -29.16
CA GLN A 425 -4.89 18.43 -29.82
C GLN A 425 -5.06 18.17 -31.32
N LEU A 426 -4.00 17.76 -32.00
CA LEU A 426 -4.03 17.42 -33.43
C LEU A 426 -4.85 16.15 -33.68
N ALA A 427 -4.77 15.15 -32.80
CA ALA A 427 -5.58 13.94 -32.88
C ALA A 427 -7.08 14.27 -32.69
N PHE A 428 -7.41 15.15 -31.74
CA PHE A 428 -8.79 15.59 -31.50
C PHE A 428 -9.36 16.38 -32.68
N GLN A 429 -8.60 17.31 -33.27
CA GLN A 429 -9.02 18.05 -34.47
C GLN A 429 -9.32 17.12 -35.65
N ARG A 430 -8.46 16.12 -35.89
CA ARG A 430 -8.70 15.11 -36.94
C ARG A 430 -9.92 14.23 -36.64
N CYS A 431 -10.15 13.86 -35.39
CA CYS A 431 -11.38 13.17 -34.99
C CYS A 431 -12.61 14.03 -35.28
N ALA A 432 -12.56 15.33 -34.99
CA ALA A 432 -13.65 16.26 -35.27
C ALA A 432 -13.94 16.37 -36.77
N GLU A 433 -12.91 16.47 -37.62
CA GLU A 433 -13.05 16.46 -39.08
C GLU A 433 -13.67 15.17 -39.60
N LYS A 434 -13.24 14.00 -39.09
CA LYS A 434 -13.82 12.69 -39.44
C LYS A 434 -15.30 12.59 -39.05
N VAL A 435 -15.65 13.05 -37.85
CA VAL A 435 -17.05 13.07 -37.37
C VAL A 435 -17.89 14.03 -38.21
N HIS A 436 -17.34 15.19 -38.58
CA HIS A 436 -18.03 16.14 -39.45
C HIS A 436 -18.26 15.57 -40.86
N LEU A 437 -17.30 14.80 -41.39
CA LEU A 437 -17.44 14.09 -42.66
C LEU A 437 -18.56 13.03 -42.59
N LEU A 438 -18.60 12.23 -41.51
CA LEU A 438 -19.69 11.29 -41.26
C LEU A 438 -21.04 12.00 -41.14
N ALA A 439 -21.11 13.08 -40.38
CA ALA A 439 -22.33 13.86 -40.19
C ALA A 439 -22.84 14.43 -41.53
N SER A 440 -21.94 14.93 -42.39
CA SER A 440 -22.29 15.38 -43.73
C SER A 440 -22.68 14.24 -44.68
N GLY A 441 -22.10 13.04 -44.53
CA GLY A 441 -22.48 11.85 -45.29
C GLY A 441 -23.80 11.21 -44.83
N LEU A 442 -24.25 11.55 -43.62
CA LEU A 442 -25.55 11.18 -43.06
C LEU A 442 -26.64 12.22 -43.34
N GLN A 443 -26.28 13.46 -43.68
CA GLN A 443 -27.22 14.48 -44.18
C GLN A 443 -27.77 14.04 -45.54
N GLY A 444 -28.89 13.30 -45.52
CA GLY A 444 -29.59 12.81 -46.72
C GLY A 444 -29.80 11.30 -46.78
N ARG A 445 -29.35 10.52 -45.78
CA ARG A 445 -29.69 9.10 -45.64
C ARG A 445 -30.46 8.88 -44.34
N GLU A 446 -31.76 8.65 -44.45
CA GLU A 446 -32.56 8.09 -43.36
C GLU A 446 -32.01 6.69 -43.03
N ILE A 447 -31.56 6.52 -41.79
CA ILE A 447 -31.14 5.22 -41.26
C ILE A 447 -32.43 4.41 -41.03
N PRO A 448 -32.56 3.18 -41.55
CA PRO A 448 -33.69 2.32 -41.19
C PRO A 448 -33.66 2.07 -39.70
N GLU A 449 -34.74 2.44 -39.01
CA GLU A 449 -34.96 2.11 -37.60
C GLU A 449 -34.82 0.59 -37.41
N SER A 450 -33.72 0.17 -36.79
CA SER A 450 -33.67 -1.12 -36.12
C SER A 450 -34.48 -1.02 -34.82
N PRO A 451 -35.42 -1.95 -34.56
CA PRO A 451 -36.30 -1.84 -33.40
C PRO A 451 -35.56 -2.32 -32.16
N ALA A 452 -35.05 -1.40 -31.35
CA ALA A 452 -34.90 -1.53 -29.89
C ALA A 452 -34.04 -0.39 -29.32
N LEU A 453 -34.63 0.79 -29.18
CA LEU A 453 -34.17 1.80 -28.23
C LEU A 453 -35.36 2.13 -27.32
N LYS A 454 -35.48 1.36 -26.24
CA LYS A 454 -36.25 1.79 -25.07
C LYS A 454 -35.43 2.86 -24.35
N GLU A 455 -36.15 3.88 -23.90
CA GLU A 455 -35.69 5.08 -23.20
C GLU A 455 -34.70 4.80 -22.06
N PRO A 456 -33.77 5.73 -21.76
CA PRO A 456 -32.92 5.65 -20.58
C PRO A 456 -33.72 6.14 -19.35
N GLY A 457 -34.50 5.24 -18.76
CA GLY A 457 -35.03 5.40 -17.41
C GLY A 457 -34.02 4.91 -16.39
N THR A 458 -33.44 5.84 -15.63
CA THR A 458 -32.93 5.70 -14.25
C THR A 458 -32.75 4.28 -13.69
N GLU A 459 -31.63 3.61 -13.97
CA GLU A 459 -31.08 2.60 -13.05
C GLU A 459 -29.56 2.66 -13.06
N SER A 460 -29.02 2.80 -11.85
CA SER A 460 -27.60 2.93 -11.53
C SER A 460 -26.77 1.81 -12.12
N ALA A 461 -25.60 2.16 -12.64
CA ALA A 461 -24.59 1.25 -13.16
C ALA A 461 -24.16 0.21 -12.11
N VAL A 462 -24.71 -1.00 -12.20
CA VAL A 462 -24.14 -2.21 -11.61
C VAL A 462 -23.17 -2.80 -12.64
N ILE A 463 -21.90 -2.61 -12.38
CA ILE A 463 -20.78 -3.18 -13.13
C ILE A 463 -20.84 -4.71 -13.04
N LEU A 464 -20.85 -5.37 -14.22
CA LEU A 464 -20.51 -6.78 -14.49
C LEU A 464 -20.59 -7.75 -13.29
N SER A 465 -21.74 -8.38 -13.07
CA SER A 465 -21.79 -9.67 -12.39
C SER A 465 -21.34 -10.77 -13.35
N VAL A 466 -20.07 -11.19 -13.27
CA VAL A 466 -19.55 -12.34 -14.00
C VAL A 466 -20.14 -13.62 -13.40
N HIS A 467 -21.03 -14.30 -14.11
CA HIS A 467 -21.48 -15.65 -13.76
C HIS A 467 -20.28 -16.63 -13.83
N PRO A 468 -19.96 -17.38 -12.76
CA PRO A 468 -18.78 -18.26 -12.71
C PRO A 468 -19.01 -19.64 -13.36
N GLY A 469 -19.96 -19.76 -14.29
CA GLY A 469 -20.52 -21.05 -14.72
C GLY A 469 -20.03 -21.61 -16.06
N VAL A 470 -19.51 -20.79 -16.97
CA VAL A 470 -19.12 -21.27 -18.31
C VAL A 470 -17.83 -20.59 -18.76
N LEU A 471 -16.71 -21.17 -18.35
CA LEU A 471 -15.39 -20.84 -18.89
C LEU A 471 -14.89 -22.01 -19.75
N PRO A 472 -14.33 -21.76 -20.95
CA PRO A 472 -13.80 -22.81 -21.81
C PRO A 472 -12.71 -23.65 -21.12
N PRO A 473 -12.60 -24.97 -21.42
CA PRO A 473 -11.77 -25.92 -20.68
C PRO A 473 -10.24 -25.73 -20.82
N TYR A 474 -9.77 -24.67 -21.49
CA TYR A 474 -8.35 -24.40 -21.75
C TYR A 474 -7.80 -23.18 -20.98
N ASN A 475 -8.56 -22.63 -20.03
CA ASN A 475 -8.14 -21.43 -19.31
C ASN A 475 -7.11 -21.76 -18.22
N THR A 476 -5.85 -21.38 -18.44
CA THR A 476 -4.72 -21.55 -17.50
C THR A 476 -4.51 -20.36 -16.57
N ARG A 477 -5.52 -19.50 -16.38
CA ARG A 477 -5.43 -18.38 -15.43
C ARG A 477 -5.49 -18.90 -13.99
N VAL A 478 -4.42 -18.67 -13.24
CA VAL A 478 -4.31 -18.96 -11.81
C VAL A 478 -5.35 -18.11 -11.06
N ALA A 479 -6.27 -18.75 -10.35
CA ALA A 479 -7.25 -18.08 -9.52
C ALA A 479 -6.53 -17.35 -8.37
N LEU A 480 -6.50 -16.02 -8.45
CA LEU A 480 -6.08 -15.19 -7.33
C LEU A 480 -7.18 -15.25 -6.27
N ARG A 481 -6.81 -15.69 -5.06
CA ARG A 481 -7.70 -15.74 -3.91
C ARG A 481 -8.22 -14.32 -3.63
N PRO A 482 -9.53 -14.11 -3.44
CA PRO A 482 -10.06 -12.81 -3.06
C PRO A 482 -9.44 -12.40 -1.72
N LEU A 483 -8.77 -11.25 -1.70
CA LEU A 483 -8.29 -10.62 -0.48
C LEU A 483 -9.54 -10.13 0.26
N ALA A 484 -9.94 -10.86 1.30
CA ALA A 484 -10.89 -10.34 2.27
C ALA A 484 -10.20 -9.16 2.96
N PHE A 485 -10.73 -7.95 2.76
CA PHE A 485 -10.43 -6.81 3.61
C PHE A 485 -11.04 -7.10 4.99
N GLU A 486 -10.24 -7.63 5.91
CA GLU A 486 -10.50 -7.48 7.33
C GLU A 486 -10.15 -6.03 7.68
N ILE A 487 -11.18 -5.25 7.99
CA ILE A 487 -11.04 -3.97 8.68
C ILE A 487 -10.69 -4.33 10.12
N ASP A 488 -9.39 -4.35 10.42
CA ASP A 488 -8.90 -4.43 11.79
C ASP A 488 -9.15 -3.06 12.45
N SER A 489 -10.24 -2.97 13.19
CA SER A 489 -10.53 -1.88 14.11
C SER A 489 -9.59 -2.02 15.31
N GLY A 490 -8.37 -1.50 15.14
CA GLY A 490 -7.38 -1.36 16.20
C GLY A 490 -7.82 -0.30 17.20
N ASP A 491 -8.31 -0.79 18.33
CA ASP A 491 -8.70 -0.05 19.53
C ASP A 491 -7.56 0.81 20.06
N ALA A 492 -7.92 2.00 20.54
CA ALA A 492 -7.03 2.96 21.16
C ALA A 492 -6.83 2.57 22.62
N SER A 493 -5.59 2.20 23.00
CA SER A 493 -4.95 2.53 24.27
C SER A 493 -3.77 1.59 24.51
N ASP A 494 -2.54 2.05 24.27
CA ASP A 494 -1.51 1.94 25.31
C ASP A 494 -0.37 2.93 25.05
N ASN A 495 -0.11 3.78 26.03
CA ASN A 495 1.06 4.64 26.11
C ASN A 495 2.15 3.84 26.85
N GLY A 496 3.30 3.66 26.23
CA GLY A 496 4.48 3.10 26.89
C GLY A 496 5.71 3.32 26.03
N GLU A 497 6.56 4.24 26.46
CA GLU A 497 7.84 4.56 25.86
C GLU A 497 8.79 3.35 25.80
N ASP A 498 9.67 3.40 24.80
CA ASP A 498 11.09 3.10 24.90
C ASP A 498 11.68 1.86 24.19
N GLU A 499 12.87 2.13 23.67
CA GLU A 499 13.96 1.27 23.23
C GLU A 499 13.85 0.43 21.94
N GLY A 500 14.69 0.82 20.97
CA GLY A 500 15.49 -0.12 20.18
C GLY A 500 14.71 -0.97 19.19
N ALA A 501 14.67 -0.54 17.93
CA ALA A 501 14.35 -1.42 16.81
C ALA A 501 15.38 -2.55 16.73
N ASP A 502 15.08 -3.64 17.45
CA ASP A 502 15.91 -4.83 17.54
C ASP A 502 15.94 -5.50 16.17
N VAL A 503 17.11 -5.48 15.53
CA VAL A 503 17.34 -6.09 14.23
C VAL A 503 17.07 -7.59 14.38
N PRO A 504 16.13 -8.19 13.63
CA PRO A 504 15.75 -9.57 13.83
C PRO A 504 16.95 -10.50 13.74
N ASP A 505 17.26 -11.18 14.84
CA ASP A 505 18.45 -11.99 14.96
C ASP A 505 18.48 -13.10 13.90
N ARG A 506 19.66 -13.47 13.41
CA ARG A 506 19.85 -14.40 12.28
C ARG A 506 19.10 -15.73 12.45
N GLU A 507 18.92 -16.18 13.68
CA GLU A 507 18.17 -17.39 14.01
C GLU A 507 16.65 -17.21 13.87
N THR A 508 16.12 -16.03 14.17
CA THR A 508 14.70 -15.70 14.00
C THR A 508 14.34 -15.63 12.52
N LEU A 509 15.22 -15.04 11.70
CA LEU A 509 15.09 -15.02 10.24
C LEU A 509 15.19 -16.43 9.66
N LYS A 510 16.09 -17.28 10.17
CA LYS A 510 16.19 -18.70 9.78
C LYS A 510 14.94 -19.49 10.16
N LYS A 511 14.36 -19.27 11.34
CA LYS A 511 13.11 -19.95 11.77
C LYS A 511 11.92 -19.53 10.92
N ARG A 512 11.79 -18.23 10.60
CA ARG A 512 10.75 -17.71 9.69
C ARG A 512 10.91 -18.21 8.26
N THR A 513 12.13 -18.23 7.73
CA THR A 513 12.38 -18.76 6.37
C THR A 513 12.20 -20.28 6.30
N ALA A 514 12.59 -21.03 7.34
CA ALA A 514 12.32 -22.46 7.44
C ALA A 514 10.81 -22.76 7.55
N ALA A 515 10.04 -21.96 8.30
CA ALA A 515 8.59 -22.10 8.38
C ALA A 515 7.90 -21.84 7.03
N LEU A 516 8.35 -20.82 6.28
CA LEU A 516 7.86 -20.53 4.92
C LEU A 516 8.22 -21.65 3.91
N LEU A 517 9.43 -22.22 4.01
CA LEU A 517 9.85 -23.35 3.19
C LEU A 517 9.05 -24.62 3.52
N ASN A 518 8.79 -24.89 4.80
CA ASN A 518 7.98 -26.03 5.23
C ASN A 518 6.51 -25.89 4.83
N ALA A 519 5.94 -24.67 4.87
CA ALA A 519 4.60 -24.38 4.36
C ALA A 519 4.52 -24.60 2.84
N ARG A 520 5.56 -24.22 2.10
CA ARG A 520 5.66 -24.43 0.64
C ARG A 520 5.87 -25.90 0.25
N ASN A 521 6.56 -26.68 1.07
CA ASN A 521 6.82 -28.10 0.82
C ASN A 521 5.64 -29.02 1.21
N LYS A 522 4.79 -28.60 2.17
CA LYS A 522 3.52 -29.31 2.47
C LYS A 522 2.51 -29.27 1.31
N ALA A 523 2.58 -28.27 0.43
CA ALA A 523 1.71 -28.16 -0.74
C ALA A 523 2.08 -29.10 -1.91
N LYS A 524 3.22 -29.81 -1.84
CA LYS A 524 3.75 -30.64 -2.94
C LYS A 524 3.75 -32.16 -2.69
N GLN A 525 3.00 -32.67 -1.70
CA GLN A 525 2.86 -34.12 -1.52
C GLN A 525 1.65 -34.66 -2.31
N PRO A 526 1.82 -35.64 -3.22
CA PRO A 526 0.70 -36.27 -3.91
C PRO A 526 -0.08 -37.18 -2.94
N LYS A 527 -1.40 -37.00 -2.87
CA LYS A 527 -2.31 -37.86 -2.10
C LYS A 527 -2.23 -39.30 -2.62
N LYS A 528 -1.67 -40.22 -1.83
CA LYS A 528 -1.76 -41.67 -2.09
C LYS A 528 -3.21 -42.12 -2.00
N LYS A 529 -3.72 -42.71 -3.09
CA LYS A 529 -5.03 -43.40 -3.14
C LYS A 529 -4.98 -44.65 -2.28
N SER A 530 -5.91 -44.76 -1.33
CA SER A 530 -6.19 -46.00 -0.59
C SER A 530 -6.80 -47.04 -1.54
N LYS A 531 -6.18 -48.22 -1.66
CA LYS A 531 -6.80 -49.40 -2.27
C LYS A 531 -7.01 -50.44 -1.17
N LYS A 532 -8.29 -50.77 -0.94
CA LYS A 532 -8.79 -51.77 0.02
C LYS A 532 -9.19 -53.02 -0.77
N LYS A 533 -8.62 -54.18 -0.42
CA LYS A 533 -9.04 -55.59 -0.66
C LYS A 533 -7.78 -56.46 -0.66
N SER A 534 -7.69 -57.69 -0.15
CA SER A 534 -8.52 -58.56 0.69
C SER A 534 -7.78 -59.90 0.75
N GLY A 535 -7.66 -60.51 1.94
CA GLY A 535 -7.67 -61.98 2.14
C GLY A 535 -6.39 -62.80 1.91
N LYS A 536 -6.09 -63.61 2.94
CA LYS A 536 -5.61 -65.03 2.90
C LYS A 536 -4.22 -65.28 2.31
N GLU A 537 -3.39 -66.23 2.74
CA GLU A 537 -3.35 -67.30 3.75
C GLU A 537 -1.91 -67.86 3.66
N SER A 538 -1.40 -68.46 4.74
CA SER A 538 -0.45 -69.59 4.78
C SER A 538 0.92 -69.61 4.04
N ASP A 539 1.88 -70.11 4.82
CA ASP A 539 3.00 -71.00 4.47
C ASP A 539 4.38 -70.42 4.11
N SER A 540 5.30 -70.66 5.06
CA SER A 540 6.43 -71.60 4.93
C SER A 540 7.27 -71.51 3.64
N ASP A 541 8.39 -70.80 3.71
CA ASP A 541 9.76 -71.38 3.78
C ASP A 541 10.81 -70.25 3.93
#